data_AF-A0A8B6E987-F1
#
_entry.id   AF-A0A8B6E987-F1
#
_cell.length_a   1.000
_cell.length_b   1.000
_cell.length_c   1.000
_cell.angle_alpha   90.00
_cell.angle_beta   90.00
_cell.angle_gamma   90.00
#
_symmetry.space_group_name_H-M   'P 1'
#
loop_
_entity.id
_entity.type
_entity.pdbx_description
1 polymer ?
#
loop_
_entity_poly.entity_id
_entity_poly.type
_entity_poly.pdbx_seq_one_letter_code
_entity_poly.pdbx_strand_id
1 'polypeptide(L)'
;MVRKLKYHEKKLLKKVDFISWEVDNNLHEVKVMRKYHIQKREDYTKYNKLSRHIRELARKIKEVDEKDPFRIEATAQLLEK
;
A
#
# COMPACT_ATOMS: atom_id res chain seq x y z
N MET A 1 -3.16 -22.28 -15.79
CA MET A 1 -2.20 -21.92 -16.87
C MET A 1 -3.03 -21.57 -18.11
N VAL A 2 -2.97 -20.33 -18.60
CA VAL A 2 -3.86 -19.85 -19.69
C VAL A 2 -3.11 -19.89 -21.01
N ARG A 3 -3.79 -20.30 -22.10
CA ARG A 3 -3.19 -20.34 -23.44
C ARG A 3 -2.75 -18.93 -23.89
N LYS A 4 -1.67 -18.85 -24.67
CA LYS A 4 -1.23 -17.59 -25.27
C LYS A 4 -2.23 -17.16 -26.36
N LEU A 5 -2.80 -15.96 -26.21
CA LEU A 5 -3.72 -15.37 -27.20
C LEU A 5 -2.97 -14.98 -28.48
N LYS A 6 -3.57 -15.26 -29.63
CA LYS A 6 -3.11 -14.77 -30.95
C LYS A 6 -3.33 -13.27 -31.06
N TYR A 7 -2.69 -12.64 -32.06
CA TYR A 7 -2.74 -11.17 -32.22
C TYR A 7 -4.17 -10.61 -32.30
N HIS A 8 -5.05 -11.24 -33.08
CA HIS A 8 -6.45 -10.81 -33.22
C HIS A 8 -7.24 -10.99 -31.92
N GLU A 9 -7.00 -12.07 -31.18
CA GLU A 9 -7.65 -12.33 -29.90
C GLU A 9 -7.21 -11.32 -28.83
N LYS A 10 -5.92 -10.96 -28.80
CA LYS A 10 -5.40 -9.91 -27.91
C LYS A 10 -5.95 -8.52 -28.25
N LYS A 11 -6.26 -8.26 -29.54
CA LYS A 11 -6.89 -7.00 -29.97
C LYS A 11 -8.34 -6.88 -29.47
N LEU A 12 -9.06 -8.01 -29.38
CA LEU A 12 -10.43 -8.07 -28.84
C LEU A 12 -10.43 -8.08 -27.30
N LEU A 13 -9.53 -8.84 -26.68
CA LEU A 13 -9.46 -9.08 -25.24
C LEU A 13 -8.43 -8.18 -24.55
N LYS A 14 -8.47 -6.87 -24.80
CA LYS A 14 -7.48 -5.92 -24.24
C LYS A 14 -7.58 -5.71 -22.74
N LYS A 15 -8.78 -5.81 -22.17
CA LYS A 15 -9.06 -5.60 -20.74
C LYS A 15 -9.11 -6.90 -19.93
N VAL A 16 -8.87 -8.04 -20.58
CA VAL A 16 -8.98 -9.35 -19.94
C VAL A 16 -7.59 -9.81 -19.55
N ASP A 17 -7.28 -9.66 -18.26
CA ASP A 17 -6.09 -10.21 -17.62
C ASP A 17 -6.55 -11.08 -16.45
N PHE A 18 -6.18 -12.37 -16.48
CA PHE A 18 -6.56 -13.33 -15.44
C PHE A 18 -5.62 -13.29 -14.23
N ILE A 19 -4.48 -12.61 -14.34
CA ILE A 19 -3.40 -12.62 -13.33
C ILE A 19 -3.32 -11.26 -12.62
N SER A 20 -3.40 -10.16 -13.36
CA SER A 20 -3.36 -8.81 -12.80
C SER A 20 -4.67 -8.07 -13.04
N TRP A 21 -5.44 -7.88 -11.98
CA TRP A 21 -6.58 -6.98 -11.95
C TRP A 21 -6.15 -5.63 -11.37
N GLU A 22 -6.63 -4.51 -11.93
CA GLU A 22 -6.27 -3.16 -11.45
C GLU A 22 -6.67 -2.91 -9.99
N VAL A 23 -7.73 -3.57 -9.52
CA VAL A 23 -8.20 -3.49 -8.13
C VAL A 23 -7.27 -4.25 -7.17
N ASP A 24 -6.54 -5.24 -7.69
CA ASP A 24 -5.68 -6.10 -6.90
C ASP A 24 -4.27 -5.52 -6.82
N ASN A 25 -3.95 -4.83 -5.72
CA ASN A 25 -2.57 -4.47 -5.37
C ASN A 25 -1.72 -5.70 -4.93
N ASN A 26 -2.10 -6.89 -5.39
CA ASN A 26 -1.58 -8.18 -4.97
C ASN A 26 -0.10 -8.34 -5.34
N LEU A 27 0.31 -7.83 -6.51
CA LEU A 27 1.70 -7.91 -6.97
C LEU A 27 2.67 -7.17 -6.05
N HIS A 28 2.30 -5.99 -5.56
CA HIS A 28 3.14 -5.22 -4.63
C HIS A 28 3.27 -5.95 -3.30
N GLU A 29 2.15 -6.43 -2.76
CA GLU A 29 2.13 -7.14 -1.48
C GLU A 29 2.96 -8.44 -1.54
N VAL A 30 2.79 -9.26 -2.59
CA VAL A 30 3.60 -10.48 -2.77
C VAL A 30 5.08 -10.15 -2.90
N LYS A 31 5.43 -9.06 -3.60
CA LYS A 31 6.83 -8.62 -3.74
C LYS A 31 7.45 -8.26 -2.39
N VAL A 32 6.72 -7.54 -1.54
CA VAL A 32 7.18 -7.15 -0.20
C VAL A 32 7.29 -8.37 0.71
N MET A 33 6.28 -9.25 0.71
CA MET A 33 6.32 -10.48 1.49
C MET A 33 7.51 -11.37 1.12
N ARG A 34 7.80 -11.53 -0.17
CA ARG A 34 8.97 -12.29 -0.64
C ARG A 34 10.29 -11.64 -0.23
N LYS A 35 10.39 -10.30 -0.34
CA LYS A 35 11.61 -9.56 0.01
C LYS A 35 11.97 -9.70 1.50
N TYR A 36 10.99 -9.62 2.38
CA TYR A 36 11.19 -9.66 3.83
C TYR A 36 10.82 -11.00 4.47
N HIS A 37 10.59 -12.04 3.65
CA HIS A 37 10.23 -13.39 4.12
C HIS A 37 9.05 -13.42 5.09
N ILE A 38 8.04 -12.58 4.86
CA ILE A 38 6.81 -12.57 5.65
C ILE A 38 5.99 -13.81 5.27
N GLN A 39 5.77 -14.70 6.24
CA GLN A 39 5.11 -15.98 6.00
C GLN A 39 3.59 -15.86 5.94
N LYS A 40 3.00 -15.04 6.82
CA LYS A 40 1.55 -14.87 6.91
C LYS A 40 1.11 -13.59 6.22
N ARG A 41 0.11 -13.70 5.34
CA ARG A 41 -0.50 -12.56 4.63
C ARG A 41 -1.13 -11.55 5.60
N GLU A 42 -1.69 -12.06 6.70
CA GLU A 42 -2.28 -11.26 7.77
C GLU A 42 -1.29 -10.26 8.36
N ASP A 43 -0.02 -10.64 8.51
CA ASP A 43 1.00 -9.80 9.12
C ASP A 43 1.33 -8.61 8.22
N TYR A 44 1.46 -8.83 6.90
CA TYR A 44 1.57 -7.72 5.96
C TYR A 44 0.38 -6.77 6.07
N THR A 45 -0.84 -7.31 6.11
CA THR A 45 -2.05 -6.49 6.18
C THR A 45 -2.09 -5.66 7.47
N LYS A 46 -1.70 -6.25 8.61
CA LYS A 46 -1.58 -5.56 9.90
C LYS A 46 -0.56 -4.42 9.83
N TYR A 47 0.65 -4.69 9.32
CA TYR A 47 1.69 -3.67 9.20
C TYR A 47 1.29 -2.55 8.23
N ASN A 48 0.66 -2.89 7.10
CA ASN A 48 0.18 -1.90 6.15
C ASN A 48 -0.91 -1.00 6.78
N LYS A 49 -1.84 -1.58 7.55
CA LYS A 49 -2.85 -0.82 8.29
C LYS A 49 -2.23 0.10 9.34
N LEU A 50 -1.26 -0.41 10.10
CA LEU A 50 -0.51 0.38 11.08
C LEU A 50 0.22 1.56 10.42
N SER A 51 0.91 1.32 9.29
CA SER A 51 1.57 2.38 8.51
C SER A 51 0.59 3.45 8.03
N ARG A 52 -0.66 3.05 7.74
CA ARG A 52 -1.71 3.96 7.30
C ARG A 52 -2.19 4.83 8.46
N HIS A 53 -2.40 4.26 9.65
CA HIS A 53 -2.78 5.02 10.83
C HIS A 53 -1.71 6.07 11.19
N ILE A 54 -0.43 5.71 11.12
CA ILE A 54 0.68 6.66 11.35
C ILE A 54 0.64 7.81 10.34
N ARG A 55 0.46 7.51 9.05
CA ARG A 55 0.34 8.53 8.00
C ARG A 55 -0.90 9.41 8.16
N GLU A 56 -2.01 8.86 8.63
CA GLU A 56 -3.21 9.64 8.93
C GLU A 56 -3.00 10.57 10.12
N LEU A 57 -2.35 10.09 11.18
CA LEU A 57 -1.96 10.92 12.32
C LEU A 57 -1.02 12.06 11.89
N ALA A 58 0.04 11.74 11.14
CA ALA A 58 0.97 12.75 10.63
C ALA A 58 0.29 13.79 9.72
N ARG A 59 -0.69 13.38 8.90
CA ARG A 59 -1.49 14.31 8.09
C ARG A 59 -2.34 15.24 8.96
N LYS A 60 -2.99 14.71 10.00
CA LYS A 60 -3.77 15.53 10.94
C LYS A 60 -2.89 16.55 11.67
N ILE A 61 -1.69 16.15 12.12
CA ILE A 61 -0.74 17.07 12.75
C ILE A 61 -0.32 18.17 11.77
N LYS A 62 -0.11 17.82 10.49
CA LYS A 62 0.22 18.79 9.44
C LYS A 62 -0.90 19.81 9.18
N GLU A 63 -2.16 19.44 9.36
CA GLU A 63 -3.31 20.33 9.17
C GLU A 63 -3.44 21.39 10.28
N VAL A 64 -2.78 21.22 11.42
CA VAL A 64 -2.71 22.22 12.50
C VAL A 64 -1.80 23.39 12.10
N ASP A 65 -2.10 24.61 12.59
CA ASP A 65 -1.29 25.80 12.33
C ASP A 65 0.18 25.61 12.75
N GLU A 66 1.10 26.18 11.97
CA GLU A 66 2.55 26.02 12.19
C GLU A 66 3.03 26.64 13.51
N LYS A 67 2.32 27.64 14.03
CA LYS A 67 2.69 28.34 15.26
C LYS A 67 2.09 27.72 16.50
N ASP A 68 1.20 26.74 16.35
CA ASP A 68 0.58 26.07 17.48
C ASP A 68 1.62 25.23 18.24
N PRO A 69 1.85 25.48 19.54
CA PRO A 69 2.75 24.67 20.36
C PRO A 69 2.42 23.18 20.33
N PHE A 70 1.13 22.83 20.20
CA PHE A 70 0.67 21.44 20.11
C PHE A 70 1.26 20.72 18.89
N ARG A 71 1.36 21.40 17.75
CA ARG A 71 1.94 20.80 16.54
C ARG A 71 3.42 20.45 16.76
N ILE A 72 4.16 21.32 17.42
CA ILE A 72 5.59 21.13 17.72
C ILE A 72 5.76 19.92 18.66
N GLU A 73 4.99 19.88 19.75
CA GLU A 73 5.04 18.80 20.73
C GLU A 73 4.62 17.45 20.11
N ALA A 74 3.47 17.41 19.42
CA ALA A 74 2.95 16.19 18.81
C ALA A 74 3.87 15.66 17.70
N THR A 75 4.54 16.54 16.95
CA THR A 75 5.54 16.14 15.94
C THR A 75 6.77 15.54 16.61
N ALA A 76 7.27 16.16 17.68
CA ALA A 76 8.42 15.63 18.43
C ALA A 76 8.11 14.25 19.01
N GLN A 77 6.95 14.07 19.65
CA GLN A 77 6.52 12.79 20.20
C GLN A 77 6.35 11.69 19.13
N LEU A 78 5.91 12.07 17.91
CA LEU A 78 5.78 11.12 16.82
C LEU A 78 7.13 10.66 16.26
N LEU A 79 8.17 11.51 16.32
CA LEU A 79 9.52 11.21 15.81
C LEU A 79 10.40 10.49 16.83
N GLU A 80 10.18 10.70 18.13
CA GLU A 80 10.94 10.06 19.20
C GLU A 80 10.55 8.58 19.40
N LYS A 81 9.33 8.20 19.00
CA LYS A 81 8.83 6.82 19.02
C LYS A 81 9.25 6.00 17.81
#